data_AF-A0A6A0A419-F1
#
_entry.id   AF-A0A6A0A419-F1
#
_cell.length_a   1.000
_cell.length_b   1.000
_cell.length_c   1.000
_cell.angle_alpha   90.00
_cell.angle_beta   90.00
_cell.angle_gamma   90.00
#
_symmetry.space_group_name_H-M   'P 1'
#
loop_
_entity.id
_entity.type
_entity.pdbx_description
1 polymer ?
#
loop_
_entity_poly.entity_id
_entity_poly.type
_entity_poly.pdbx_seq_one_letter_code
_entity_poly.pdbx_strand_id
1 'polypeptide(L)' 'MDVELEPESITFRVIGGIVEVYVLAGPSPEAVLQQYHQVVGRPAMPPRWALGFHQCR' A
#
# COMPACT_ATOMS: atom_id res chain seq x y z
N MET A 1 0.30 7.80 -14.39
CA MET A 1 -0.96 7.07 -14.16
C MET A 1 -1.86 8.06 -13.47
N ASP A 2 -3.04 8.25 -14.01
CA ASP A 2 -4.07 9.09 -13.39
C ASP A 2 -5.16 8.18 -12.81
N VAL A 3 -5.73 8.59 -11.68
CA VAL A 3 -6.80 7.86 -10.98
C VAL A 3 -7.97 8.81 -10.82
N GLU A 4 -9.09 8.49 -11.45
CA GLU A 4 -10.33 9.26 -11.40
C GLU A 4 -11.34 8.51 -10.53
N LEU A 5 -11.96 9.22 -9.57
CA LEU A 5 -12.91 8.67 -8.61
C LEU A 5 -14.31 9.19 -8.91
N GLU A 6 -15.27 8.28 -9.05
CA GLU A 6 -16.71 8.58 -9.09
C GLU A 6 -17.38 7.94 -7.85
N PRO A 7 -18.61 8.32 -7.48
CA PRO A 7 -19.26 7.80 -6.26
C PRO A 7 -19.35 6.27 -6.18
N GLU A 8 -19.43 5.58 -7.32
CA GLU A 8 -19.57 4.13 -7.39
C GLU A 8 -18.44 3.44 -8.18
N SER A 9 -17.50 4.21 -8.74
CA SER A 9 -16.51 3.68 -9.69
C SER A 9 -15.12 4.30 -9.49
N ILE A 10 -14.09 3.57 -9.93
CA ILE A 10 -12.71 4.04 -9.97
C ILE A 10 -12.12 3.71 -11.33
N THR A 11 -11.51 4.72 -11.98
CA THR A 11 -10.91 4.58 -13.31
C THR A 11 -9.40 4.81 -13.24
N PHE A 12 -8.63 3.83 -13.70
CA PHE A 12 -7.17 3.91 -13.79
C PHE A 12 -6.74 4.20 -15.23
N ARG A 13 -6.04 5.32 -15.45
CA ARG A 13 -5.50 5.72 -16.76
C ARG A 13 -3.99 5.60 -16.76
N VAL A 14 -3.46 4.53 -17.35
CA VAL A 14 -2.03 4.25 -17.49
C VAL A 14 -1.55 4.49 -18.92
N ILE A 15 -0.37 5.08 -19.08
CA ILE A 15 0.23 5.44 -20.39
C ILE A 15 1.08 4.31 -21.02
N GLY A 16 1.25 3.19 -20.31
CA GLY A 16 2.06 2.05 -20.74
C GLY A 16 2.34 1.07 -19.59
N GLY A 17 3.05 -0.02 -19.89
CA GLY A 17 3.26 -1.14 -18.96
C GLY A 17 2.19 -2.23 -19.08
N ILE A 18 2.17 -3.15 -18.10
CA ILE A 18 1.16 -4.20 -18.00
C ILE A 18 0.22 -3.84 -16.83
N VAL A 19 -1.07 -4.12 -17.01
CA VAL A 19 -2.04 -4.00 -15.92
C VAL A 19 -2.03 -5.29 -15.11
N GLU A 20 -1.42 -5.23 -13.93
CA GLU A 20 -1.39 -6.32 -12.96
C GLU A 20 -2.15 -5.88 -11.70
N VAL A 21 -3.22 -6.62 -11.35
CA VAL A 21 -4.14 -6.25 -10.27
C VAL A 21 -4.19 -7.37 -9.24
N TYR A 22 -3.90 -7.03 -7.98
CA TYR A 22 -4.01 -7.92 -6.83
C TYR A 22 -5.23 -7.52 -6.00
N VAL A 23 -6.19 -8.43 -5.85
CA VAL A 23 -7.38 -8.23 -5.01
C VAL A 23 -7.19 -8.98 -3.70
N LEU A 24 -7.26 -8.25 -2.58
CA LEU A 24 -7.04 -8.78 -1.25
C LEU A 24 -8.35 -8.74 -0.46
N ALA A 25 -8.84 -9.91 -0.06
CA ALA A 25 -10.17 -10.10 0.53
C ALA A 25 -10.07 -10.69 1.95
N GLY A 26 -9.28 -10.05 2.81
CA GLY A 26 -9.23 -10.38 4.23
C GLY A 26 -10.56 -10.03 4.93
N PRO A 27 -10.99 -10.82 5.94
CA PRO A 27 -12.25 -10.57 6.66
C PRO A 27 -12.21 -9.34 7.56
N SER A 28 -11.02 -8.77 7.82
CA SER A 28 -10.83 -7.52 8.56
C SER A 28 -9.76 -6.66 7.89
N PRO A 29 -9.70 -5.35 8.18
CA PRO A 29 -8.65 -4.46 7.67
C PRO A 29 -7.23 -4.95 7.97
N GLU A 30 -7.00 -5.51 9.15
CA GLU A 30 -5.70 -6.06 9.56
C GLU A 30 -5.33 -7.28 8.71
N ALA A 31 -6.30 -8.16 8.41
CA ALA A 31 -6.08 -9.32 7.58
C ALA A 31 -5.74 -8.92 6.13
N VAL A 32 -6.38 -7.87 5.59
CA VAL A 32 -6.04 -7.31 4.27
C VAL A 32 -4.60 -6.79 4.26
N LEU A 33 -4.19 -6.04 5.29
CA LEU A 33 -2.81 -5.55 5.40
C LEU A 33 -1.79 -6.69 5.51
N GLN A 34 -2.10 -7.75 6.25
CA GLN A 34 -1.24 -8.93 6.33
C GLN A 34 -1.08 -9.61 4.95
N GLN A 35 -2.17 -9.75 4.19
CA GLN A 35 -2.12 -10.30 2.83
C GLN A 35 -1.32 -9.38 1.89
N TYR A 36 -1.49 -8.06 1.99
CA TYR A 36 -0.73 -7.08 1.21
C TYR A 36 0.77 -7.23 1.46
N HIS A 37 1.19 -7.33 2.72
CA HIS A 37 2.59 -7.52 3.10
C HIS A 37 3.17 -8.90 2.75
N GLN A 38 2.35 -9.89 2.40
CA GLN A 38 2.83 -11.14 1.82
C GLN A 38 3.22 -10.96 0.34
N VAL A 39 2.56 -10.05 -0.37
CA VAL A 39 2.83 -9.76 -1.79
C VAL A 39 3.99 -8.78 -1.95
N VAL A 40 3.93 -7.63 -1.28
CA VAL A 40 4.94 -6.55 -1.44
C VAL A 40 6.15 -6.69 -0.51
N GLY A 41 6.06 -7.58 0.48
CA GLY A 41 7.04 -7.73 1.55
C GLY A 41 6.65 -7.01 2.84
N ARG A 42 7.31 -7.43 3.94
CA ARG A 42 7.05 -6.90 5.28
C ARG A 42 7.89 -5.64 5.54
N PRO A 43 7.37 -4.66 6.30
CA PRO A 43 8.14 -3.49 6.71
C PRO A 43 9.44 -3.88 7.44
N ALA A 44 10.51 -3.15 7.18
CA ALA A 44 11.77 -3.35 7.88
C ALA A 44 11.65 -2.98 9.36
N MET A 45 12.29 -3.76 10.23
CA MET A 45 12.30 -3.48 11.66
C MET A 45 13.23 -2.28 11.96
N PRO A 46 12.71 -1.16 12.49
CA PRO A 46 13.56 -0.04 12.84
C PRO A 46 14.44 -0.39 14.06
N PRO A 47 15.68 0.12 14.13
CA PRO A 47 16.48 0.00 15.34
C PRO A 47 15.86 0.83 16.47
N ARG A 48 16.04 0.40 17.72
CA ARG A 48 15.35 1.02 18.88
C ARG A 48 15.54 2.53 19.00
N TRP A 49 16.72 3.05 18.68
CA TRP A 49 17.01 4.49 18.76
C TRP A 49 16.23 5.32 17.73
N ALA A 50 15.77 4.72 16.62
CA ALA A 50 15.00 5.43 15.59
C ALA A 50 13.57 5.79 16.07
N LEU A 51 13.10 5.18 17.16
CA LEU A 51 11.80 5.50 17.79
C LEU A 51 11.89 6.68 18.77
N GLY A 52 13.09 7.25 18.97
CA GLY A 52 13.30 8.43 19.82
C GLY A 52 12.89 9.74 19.14
N PHE A 53 13.19 10.86 19.81
CA PHE A 53 12.98 12.20 19.28
C PHE A 53 14.05 12.55 18.22
N HIS A 54 13.62 13.21 17.13
CA HIS A 54 14.50 13.64 16.03
C HIS A 54 14.53 15.16 15.94
N GLN A 55 15.72 15.77 15.93
CA GLN A 55 15.91 17.20 15.64
C GLN A 55 16.86 17.34 14.45
N CYS A 56 16.44 18.08 13.43
CA CYS A 56 17.24 18.45 12.27
C CYS A 56 17.06 19.95 12.01
N ARG A 57 18.05 20.60 11.39
CA ARG A 57 17.94 21.93 10.79
C ARG A 57 18.65 21.91 9.44
#